data_AF-A0AAW6BJW7-F1
#
_entry.id   AF-A0AAW6BJW7-F1
#
_cell.length_a   1.000
_cell.length_b   1.000
_cell.length_c   1.000
_cell.angle_alpha   90.00
_cell.angle_beta   90.00
_cell.angle_gamma   90.00
#
_symmetry.space_group_name_H-M   'P 1'
#
loop_
_entity.id
_entity.type
_entity.pdbx_description
1 polymer ?
#
loop_
_entity_poly.entity_id
_entity_poly.type
_entity_poly.pdbx_seq_one_letter_code
_entity_poly.pdbx_strand_id
1 'polypeptide(L)' 'MTSKWIHTNVLMLDEKTVIVEQDEEFLKAAFHKWGFKTILCPFKHFQTFGGSFHCATLDVKRSGSLKSYV' A
#
# COMPACT_ATOMS: atom_id res chain seq x y z
N MET A 1 -17.49 -2.40 8.08
CA MET A 1 -16.69 -3.62 7.82
C MET A 1 -16.20 -3.56 6.38
N THR A 2 -14.89 -3.72 6.18
CA THR A 2 -14.30 -3.93 4.84
C THR A 2 -14.30 -5.40 4.49
N SER A 3 -14.04 -5.72 3.22
CA SER A 3 -13.79 -7.09 2.81
C SER A 3 -12.45 -7.61 3.36
N LYS A 4 -12.22 -8.92 3.25
CA LYS A 4 -10.92 -9.56 3.54
C LYS A 4 -9.78 -9.07 2.63
N TRP A 5 -10.11 -8.35 1.56
CA TRP A 5 -9.16 -7.79 0.61
C TRP A 5 -8.55 -6.46 1.06
N ILE A 6 -8.85 -5.97 2.26
CA ILE A 6 -8.32 -4.69 2.77
C ILE A 6 -6.77 -4.64 2.81
N HIS A 7 -6.10 -5.79 2.84
CA HIS A 7 -4.66 -5.88 2.76
C HIS A 7 -4.06 -5.34 1.45
N THR A 8 -4.82 -5.34 0.35
CA THR A 8 -4.36 -4.80 -0.95
C THR A 8 -4.32 -3.28 -0.98
N ASN A 9 -4.89 -2.61 0.03
CA ASN A 9 -4.98 -1.15 0.14
C ASN A 9 -3.65 -0.55 0.65
N VAL A 10 -2.61 -0.73 -0.15
CA VAL A 10 -1.24 -0.29 0.09
C VAL A 10 -1.04 1.19 -0.21
N LEU A 11 0.08 1.77 0.25
CA LEU A 11 0.50 3.13 -0.12
C LEU A 11 1.83 3.08 -0.89
N MET A 12 1.86 3.63 -2.10
CA MET A 12 3.09 3.83 -2.88
C MET A 12 3.78 5.14 -2.46
N LEU A 13 5.05 5.06 -2.07
CA LEU A 13 5.88 6.24 -1.79
C LEU A 13 6.51 6.80 -3.06
N ASP A 14 6.90 5.91 -3.96
CA ASP A 14 7.40 6.17 -5.31
C ASP A 14 7.04 4.96 -6.21
N GLU A 15 7.52 4.94 -7.45
CA GLU A 15 7.21 3.85 -8.40
C GLU A 15 7.76 2.47 -8.00
N LYS A 16 8.68 2.40 -7.03
CA LYS A 16 9.39 1.19 -6.61
C LYS A 16 9.25 0.86 -5.12
N THR A 17 8.69 1.75 -4.31
CA THR A 17 8.57 1.58 -2.85
C THR A 17 7.12 1.59 -2.39
N VAL A 18 6.71 0.51 -1.70
CA VAL A 18 5.33 0.29 -1.24
C VAL A 18 5.29 -0.02 0.27
N ILE A 19 4.31 0.55 0.99
CA ILE A 19 4.01 0.20 2.38
C ILE A 19 2.97 -0.94 2.39
N VAL A 20 3.28 -2.02 3.11
CA VAL A 20 2.45 -3.23 3.19
C VAL A 20 2.25 -3.63 4.66
N GLU A 21 1.10 -4.24 4.96
CA GLU A 21 0.80 -4.74 6.29
C GLU A 21 1.77 -5.87 6.66
N GLN A 22 2.28 -5.85 7.89
CA GLN A 22 3.40 -6.71 8.27
C GLN A 22 3.06 -8.20 8.41
N ASP A 23 1.81 -8.62 8.46
CA ASP A 23 1.40 -10.03 8.63
C ASP A 23 0.96 -10.63 7.27
N GLU A 24 0.96 -9.84 6.18
CA GLU A 24 0.45 -10.23 4.84
C GLU A 24 1.51 -10.89 3.94
N GLU A 25 1.98 -12.08 4.33
CA GLU A 25 3.14 -12.75 3.71
C GLU A 25 3.04 -12.96 2.19
N PHE A 26 1.86 -13.36 1.68
CA PHE A 26 1.68 -13.59 0.24
C PHE A 26 1.81 -12.29 -0.56
N LEU A 27 1.28 -11.19 -0.04
CA LEU A 27 1.33 -9.89 -0.72
C LEU A 27 2.75 -9.33 -0.72
N LYS A 28 3.48 -9.47 0.39
CA LYS A 28 4.91 -9.09 0.46
C LYS A 28 5.73 -9.87 -0.57
N ALA A 29 5.55 -11.19 -0.64
CA ALA A 29 6.27 -12.04 -1.57
C ALA A 29 5.97 -11.67 -3.04
N ALA A 30 4.70 -11.34 -3.34
CA ALA A 30 4.30 -10.87 -4.66
C ALA A 30 5.00 -9.55 -5.03
N PHE A 31 4.97 -8.55 -4.16
CA PHE A 31 5.66 -7.27 -4.41
C PHE A 31 7.17 -7.43 -4.60
N HIS A 32 7.82 -8.26 -3.77
CA HIS A 32 9.24 -8.56 -3.94
C HIS A 32 9.52 -9.20 -5.30
N LYS A 33 8.71 -10.19 -5.72
CA LYS A 33 8.84 -10.83 -7.04
C LYS A 33 8.63 -9.85 -8.20
N TRP A 34 7.75 -8.86 -8.03
CA TRP A 34 7.51 -7.81 -9.02
C TRP A 34 8.57 -6.69 -9.01
N GLY A 35 9.56 -6.77 -8.12
CA GLY A 35 10.68 -5.81 -8.06
C GLY A 35 10.37 -4.54 -7.26
N PHE A 36 9.43 -4.59 -6.32
CA PHE A 36 9.17 -3.51 -5.38
C PHE A 36 9.95 -3.71 -4.08
N LYS A 37 10.41 -2.59 -3.50
CA LYS A 37 10.86 -2.49 -2.12
C LYS A 37 9.63 -2.40 -1.21
N THR A 38 9.51 -3.31 -0.25
CA THR A 38 8.44 -3.31 0.74
C THR A 38 8.90 -2.66 2.05
N ILE A 39 8.07 -1.76 2.58
CA ILE A 39 8.19 -1.24 3.95
C ILE A 39 7.05 -1.86 4.75
N LEU A 40 7.41 -2.64 5.77
CA LEU A 40 6.45 -3.37 6.58
C LEU A 40 5.97 -2.51 7.76
N CYS A 41 4.67 -2.47 7.99
CA CYS A 41 4.08 -1.74 9.11
C CYS A 41 2.94 -2.55 9.75
N PRO A 42 2.92 -2.73 11.09
CA PRO A 42 1.79 -3.33 11.79
C PRO A 42 0.55 -2.44 11.68
N PHE A 43 -0.48 -2.91 10.97
CA PHE A 43 -1.67 -2.09 10.70
C PHE A 43 -3.00 -2.84 10.78
N LYS A 44 -2.99 -4.15 11.05
CA LYS A 44 -4.20 -4.99 11.17
C LYS A 44 -5.30 -4.44 12.09
N HIS A 45 -4.94 -3.78 13.19
CA HIS A 45 -5.92 -3.23 14.12
C HIS A 45 -6.61 -1.99 13.54
N PHE A 46 -5.86 -1.14 12.84
CA PHE A 46 -6.45 0.00 12.13
C PHE A 46 -7.41 -0.49 11.02
N GLN A 47 -7.09 -1.59 10.35
CA GLN A 47 -7.96 -2.21 9.33
C GLN A 47 -9.36 -2.57 9.85
N THR A 48 -9.51 -2.80 11.16
CA THR A 48 -10.82 -3.04 11.77
C THR A 48 -11.75 -1.82 11.66
N PHE A 49 -11.20 -0.60 11.60
CA PHE A 49 -11.94 0.65 11.39
C PHE A 49 -12.29 0.91 9.92
N GLY A 50 -11.99 -0.04 9.03
CA GLY A 50 -12.44 -0.02 7.64
C GLY A 50 -11.51 0.69 6.66
N GLY A 51 -10.23 0.82 6.97
CA GLY A 51 -9.22 1.39 6.08
C GLY A 51 -7.84 0.75 6.27
N SER A 52 -6.98 0.83 5.26
CA SER A 52 -5.56 0.53 5.39
C SER A 52 -4.76 1.78 4.99
N PHE A 53 -3.49 1.65 4.65
CA PHE A 53 -2.58 2.78 4.41
C PHE A 53 -3.17 3.84 3.48
N HIS A 54 -3.63 3.49 2.27
CA HIS A 54 -4.15 4.48 1.34
C HIS A 54 -5.48 5.13 1.81
N CYS A 55 -6.32 4.43 2.58
CA CYS A 55 -7.48 5.07 3.22
C CYS A 55 -7.10 6.01 4.36
N ALA A 56 -6.00 5.72 5.06
CA ALA A 56 -5.54 6.47 6.23
C ALA A 56 -4.71 7.72 5.86
N THR A 57 -4.43 7.93 4.58
CA THR A 57 -3.54 8.99 4.10
C THR A 57 -4.16 9.82 2.99
N LEU A 58 -3.65 11.04 2.82
CA LEU A 58 -3.97 11.93 1.71
C LEU A 58 -2.67 12.52 1.16
N ASP A 59 -2.30 12.14 -0.06
CA ASP A 59 -1.08 12.55 -0.74
C ASP A 59 -1.23 13.92 -1.42
N VAL A 60 -1.08 14.98 -0.65
CA VAL A 60 -1.25 16.38 -1.10
C VAL A 60 -0.16 16.87 -2.07
N LYS A 61 0.96 16.14 -2.19
CA LYS A 61 2.06 16.50 -3.10
C LYS A 61 2.87 15.27 -3.50
N ARG A 62 3.11 15.12 -4.81
CA ARG A 62 4.09 14.20 -5.41
C ARG A 62 4.92 14.96 -6.44
N SER A 63 6.21 14.63 -6.57
CA SER A 63 7.09 15.26 -7.56
C SER A 63 6.79 14.72 -8.95
N GLY A 64 6.36 15.58 -9.88
CA GLY A 64 6.05 15.19 -11.25
C GLY A 64 5.31 16.29 -12.02
N SER A 65 4.97 15.98 -13.28
CA SER A 65 4.15 16.81 -14.16
C SER A 65 2.95 16.00 -14.67
N LEU A 66 1.94 16.66 -15.24
CA LEU A 66 0.82 15.99 -15.90
C LEU A 66 1.31 15.23 -17.14
N LYS A 67 0.89 13.96 -17.31
CA LYS A 67 1.27 13.06 -18.41
C LYS A 67 0.13 12.10 -18.75
N SER A 68 0.13 11.52 -19.96
CA SER A 68 -0.72 10.38 -20.34
C SER A 68 0.01 9.05 -20.13
N TYR A 69 -0.72 8.01 -19.69
CA TYR A 69 -0.20 6.67 -19.42
C TYR A 69 -1.06 5.55 -20.06
N VAL A 70 -1.97 5.94 -20.95
CA VAL A 70 -2.78 5.07 -21.80
C VAL A 70 -2.50 5.35 -23.27
#